data_AF-A0A6J4PC34-F1
#
_entry.id   AF-A0A6J4PC34-F1
#
_cell.length_a   1.000
_cell.length_b   1.000
_cell.length_c   1.000
_cell.angle_alpha   90.00
_cell.angle_beta   90.00
_cell.angle_gamma   90.00
#
_symmetry.space_group_name_H-M   'P 1'
#
loop_
_entity.id
_entity.type
_entity.pdbx_description
1 polymer ?
#
loop_
_entity_poly.entity_id
_entity_poly.type
_entity_poly.pdbx_seq_one_letter_code
_entity_poly.pdbx_strand_id
1 'polypeptide(L)'
;MLRLLILISALLSASSHALTAADATAIAVGETDARIEALNKAVATADDKTAAFLQALAEDAVKAAGDKVFIVRGDKATDPVTGADATLPPDAEDVVSNNRMRGELDTALAALRLFSADAGERAQAVQSLQNADESKLPLIEKALAAEQDAGIKSQLALVRAGALLSSDDK
;
A
#
# COMPACT_ATOMS: atom_id res chain seq x y z
N MET A 1 -8.53 41.31 -37.39
CA MET A 1 -7.28 40.97 -36.66
C MET A 1 -7.63 39.98 -35.57
N LEU A 2 -7.33 38.69 -35.82
CA LEU A 2 -7.81 37.55 -35.04
C LEU A 2 -6.92 37.34 -33.80
N ARG A 3 -7.51 37.43 -32.61
CA ARG A 3 -6.83 37.22 -31.32
C ARG A 3 -6.56 35.73 -31.12
N LEU A 4 -5.28 35.39 -31.01
CA LEU A 4 -4.77 34.05 -30.71
C LEU A 4 -4.89 33.80 -29.19
N LEU A 5 -5.80 32.90 -28.78
CA LEU A 5 -5.85 32.35 -27.42
C LEU A 5 -4.96 31.10 -27.40
N ILE A 6 -3.77 31.20 -26.81
CA ILE A 6 -2.93 30.04 -26.48
C ILE A 6 -3.29 29.63 -25.06
N LEU A 7 -4.02 28.52 -24.94
CA LEU A 7 -4.27 27.84 -23.67
C LEU A 7 -3.02 27.02 -23.34
N ILE A 8 -2.19 27.51 -22.42
CA ILE A 8 -1.04 26.76 -21.89
C ILE A 8 -1.58 25.80 -20.83
N SER A 9 -1.82 24.56 -21.23
CA SER A 9 -2.05 23.46 -20.29
C SER A 9 -0.75 23.17 -19.55
N ALA A 10 -0.67 23.61 -18.29
CA ALA A 10 0.37 23.19 -17.37
C ALA A 10 0.16 21.71 -17.03
N LEU A 11 0.96 20.83 -17.63
CA LEU A 11 1.17 19.49 -17.08
C LEU A 11 1.96 19.67 -15.79
N LEU A 12 1.27 19.63 -14.64
CA LEU A 12 1.92 19.33 -13.39
C LEU A 12 2.39 17.87 -13.48
N SER A 13 3.67 17.69 -13.76
CA SER A 13 4.36 16.42 -13.52
C SER A 13 4.33 16.17 -12.02
N ALA A 14 3.30 15.48 -11.54
CA ALA A 14 3.38 14.81 -10.25
C ALA A 14 4.55 13.83 -10.37
N SER A 15 5.64 14.10 -9.67
CA SER A 15 6.75 13.16 -9.53
C SER A 15 6.20 11.91 -8.83
N SER A 16 5.75 10.92 -9.61
CA SER A 16 5.43 9.60 -9.08
C SER A 16 6.74 9.02 -8.55
N HIS A 17 6.93 9.07 -7.23
CA HIS A 17 8.07 8.44 -6.58
C HIS A 17 7.79 6.94 -6.55
N ALA A 18 8.08 6.29 -7.68
CA ALA A 18 7.94 4.86 -7.83
C ALA A 18 8.93 4.13 -6.93
N LEU A 19 8.55 2.94 -6.46
CA LEU A 19 9.42 2.04 -5.71
C LEU A 19 10.76 1.85 -6.43
N THR A 20 11.89 2.10 -5.76
CA THR A 20 13.19 1.76 -6.35
C THR A 20 13.60 0.34 -5.96
N ALA A 21 14.58 -0.24 -6.68
CA ALA A 21 15.10 -1.56 -6.33
C ALA A 21 15.74 -1.57 -4.93
N ALA A 22 16.38 -0.46 -4.54
CA ALA A 22 16.95 -0.29 -3.22
C ALA A 22 15.86 -0.24 -2.13
N ASP A 23 14.75 0.46 -2.38
CA ASP A 23 13.61 0.48 -1.45
C ASP A 23 13.00 -0.92 -1.31
N ALA A 24 12.78 -1.61 -2.42
CA ALA A 24 12.22 -2.96 -2.41
C ALA A 24 13.09 -3.94 -1.60
N THR A 25 14.41 -3.89 -1.80
CA THR A 25 15.37 -4.70 -1.04
C THR A 25 15.40 -4.29 0.44
N ALA A 26 15.37 -3.00 0.77
CA ALA A 26 15.36 -2.51 2.15
C ALA A 26 14.10 -2.89 2.94
N ILE A 27 12.96 -3.04 2.27
CA ILE A 27 11.71 -3.53 2.91
C ILE A 27 11.77 -5.05 3.12
N ALA A 28 12.38 -5.78 2.19
CA ALA A 28 12.40 -7.24 2.19
C ALA A 28 13.48 -7.84 3.10
N VAL A 29 14.68 -7.28 3.09
CA VAL A 29 15.88 -7.88 3.69
C VAL A 29 16.48 -6.96 4.76
N GLY A 30 17.01 -7.56 5.82
CA GLY A 30 17.69 -6.85 6.91
C GLY A 30 16.95 -6.92 8.25
N GLU A 31 17.44 -6.13 9.21
CA GLU A 31 16.87 -6.07 10.55
C GLU A 31 15.42 -5.54 10.53
N THR A 32 14.58 -6.09 11.41
CA THR A 32 13.13 -5.80 11.39
C THR A 32 12.82 -4.31 11.53
N ASP A 33 13.53 -3.58 12.39
CA ASP A 33 13.31 -2.14 12.57
C ASP A 33 13.64 -1.34 11.30
N ALA A 34 14.74 -1.67 10.63
CA ALA A 34 15.14 -1.01 9.38
C ALA A 34 14.13 -1.30 8.24
N ARG A 35 13.63 -2.54 8.16
CA ARG A 35 12.59 -2.93 7.21
C ARG A 35 11.28 -2.17 7.43
N ILE A 36 10.86 -2.00 8.70
CA ILE A 36 9.67 -1.23 9.06
C ILE A 36 9.85 0.25 8.72
N GLU A 37 11.04 0.82 8.95
CA GLU A 37 11.33 2.19 8.54
C GLU A 37 11.24 2.36 7.02
N ALA A 38 11.80 1.43 6.24
CA ALA A 38 11.71 1.42 4.78
C ALA A 38 10.26 1.28 4.29
N LEU A 39 9.47 0.40 4.92
CA LEU A 39 8.04 0.23 4.64
C LEU A 39 7.28 1.55 4.83
N ASN A 40 7.48 2.21 5.97
CA ASN A 40 6.79 3.47 6.28
C ASN A 40 7.13 4.58 5.29
N LYS A 41 8.38 4.64 4.81
CA LYS A 41 8.79 5.57 3.75
C LYS A 41 8.09 5.25 2.42
N ALA A 42 8.06 3.98 2.03
CA ALA A 42 7.45 3.56 0.77
C ALA A 42 5.94 3.81 0.71
N VAL A 43 5.22 3.59 1.82
CA VAL A 43 3.76 3.80 1.90
C VAL A 43 3.37 5.27 1.68
N ALA A 44 4.21 6.23 2.08
CA ALA A 44 3.93 7.65 1.95
C ALA A 44 3.74 8.13 0.49
N THR A 45 4.34 7.41 -0.45
CA THR A 45 4.32 7.73 -1.89
C THR A 45 3.96 6.51 -2.74
N ALA A 46 3.31 5.50 -2.16
CA ALA A 46 3.07 4.23 -2.83
C ALA A 46 2.19 4.38 -4.07
N ASP A 47 2.59 3.72 -5.14
CA ASP A 47 1.80 3.45 -6.33
C ASP A 47 1.29 2.00 -6.32
N ASP A 48 0.55 1.61 -7.36
CA ASP A 48 -0.02 0.27 -7.50
C ASP A 48 1.04 -0.84 -7.44
N LYS A 49 2.27 -0.57 -7.90
CA LYS A 49 3.37 -1.53 -7.87
C LYS A 49 3.92 -1.69 -6.47
N THR A 50 4.10 -0.59 -5.74
CA THR A 50 4.44 -0.63 -4.31
C THR A 50 3.38 -1.44 -3.55
N ALA A 51 2.09 -1.17 -3.76
CA ALA A 51 1.01 -1.93 -3.13
C ALA A 51 1.07 -3.43 -3.48
N ALA A 52 1.28 -3.77 -4.75
CA ALA A 52 1.40 -5.16 -5.21
C ALA A 52 2.62 -5.88 -4.61
N PHE A 53 3.74 -5.18 -4.43
CA PHE A 53 4.94 -5.71 -3.79
C PHE A 53 4.72 -5.96 -2.29
N LEU A 54 4.12 -5.01 -1.58
CA LEU A 54 3.79 -5.18 -0.17
C LEU A 54 2.79 -6.33 0.05
N GLN A 55 1.82 -6.48 -0.86
CA GLN A 55 0.89 -7.61 -0.85
C GLN A 55 1.63 -8.94 -1.04
N ALA A 56 2.58 -9.00 -1.97
CA ALA A 56 3.40 -10.19 -2.16
C ALA A 56 4.25 -10.54 -0.92
N LEU A 57 4.78 -9.53 -0.21
CA LEU A 57 5.48 -9.76 1.05
C LEU A 57 4.57 -10.31 2.15
N ALA A 58 3.32 -9.83 2.23
CA ALA A 58 2.33 -10.34 3.18
C ALA A 58 1.87 -11.77 2.86
N GLU A 59 1.96 -12.17 1.58
CA GLU A 59 1.63 -13.50 1.06
C GLU A 59 2.81 -14.48 1.06
N ASP A 60 3.96 -14.09 1.64
CA ASP A 60 5.22 -14.85 1.60
C ASP A 60 5.65 -15.22 0.15
N ALA A 61 5.27 -14.39 -0.82
CA ALA A 61 5.46 -14.57 -2.25
C ALA A 61 6.68 -13.79 -2.78
N VAL A 62 7.65 -13.46 -1.93
CA VAL A 62 8.85 -12.70 -2.30
C VAL A 62 10.10 -13.52 -2.02
N LYS A 63 11.02 -13.52 -2.98
CA LYS A 63 12.36 -14.09 -2.82
C LYS A 63 13.43 -13.01 -3.02
N ALA A 64 14.59 -13.21 -2.40
CA ALA A 64 15.75 -12.34 -2.53
C ALA A 64 16.96 -13.10 -3.07
N ALA A 65 17.77 -12.44 -3.91
CA ALA A 65 19.07 -12.95 -4.37
C ALA A 65 20.04 -11.76 -4.50
N GLY A 66 21.06 -11.71 -3.63
CA GLY A 66 21.93 -10.55 -3.51
C GLY A 66 21.13 -9.29 -3.19
N ASP A 67 21.34 -8.22 -3.98
CA ASP A 67 20.67 -6.92 -3.79
C ASP A 67 19.33 -6.80 -4.53
N LYS A 68 18.75 -7.93 -4.97
CA LYS A 68 17.49 -7.96 -5.75
C LYS A 68 16.43 -8.78 -5.06
N VAL A 69 15.19 -8.35 -5.27
CA VAL A 69 13.99 -9.05 -4.82
C VAL A 69 13.06 -9.34 -5.99
N PHE A 70 12.30 -10.42 -5.86
CA PHE A 70 11.44 -10.96 -6.90
C PHE A 70 10.10 -11.32 -6.29
N ILE A 71 9.01 -10.93 -6.95
CA ILE A 71 7.68 -11.47 -6.64
C ILE A 71 7.55 -12.79 -7.38
N VAL A 72 7.21 -13.87 -6.68
CA VAL A 72 7.09 -15.22 -7.22
C VAL A 72 5.68 -15.73 -7.02
N ARG A 73 4.99 -16.04 -8.12
CA ARG A 73 3.64 -16.61 -8.10
C ARG A 73 3.60 -17.84 -9.01
N GLY A 74 3.44 -19.02 -8.42
CA GLY A 74 3.62 -20.28 -9.14
C GLY A 74 5.04 -20.37 -9.71
N ASP A 75 5.16 -20.66 -11.01
CA ASP A 75 6.44 -20.79 -11.70
C ASP A 75 6.97 -19.47 -12.29
N LYS A 76 6.30 -18.34 -12.01
CA LYS A 76 6.63 -17.05 -12.59
C LYS A 76 7.27 -16.12 -11.56
N ALA A 77 8.41 -15.53 -11.92
CA ALA A 77 9.02 -14.43 -11.16
C ALA A 77 8.89 -13.11 -11.94
N THR A 78 8.67 -12.03 -11.20
CA THR A 78 8.60 -10.66 -11.74
C THR A 78 9.37 -9.69 -10.87
N ASP A 79 9.92 -8.66 -11.49
CA ASP A 79 10.57 -7.55 -10.80
C ASP A 79 9.50 -6.62 -10.17
N PRO A 80 9.55 -6.32 -8.86
CA PRO A 80 8.51 -5.54 -8.17
C PRO A 80 8.47 -4.06 -8.56
N VAL A 81 9.55 -3.51 -9.11
CA VAL A 81 9.67 -2.10 -9.49
C VAL A 81 9.10 -1.88 -10.89
N THR A 82 9.41 -2.78 -11.81
CA THR A 82 9.02 -2.66 -13.22
C THR A 82 7.72 -3.40 -13.52
N GLY A 83 7.43 -4.49 -12.80
CA GLY A 83 6.38 -5.45 -13.11
C GLY A 83 6.75 -6.42 -14.24
N ALA A 84 7.99 -6.36 -14.75
CA ALA A 84 8.44 -7.19 -15.85
C ALA A 84 8.79 -8.60 -15.40
N ASP A 85 8.65 -9.56 -16.32
CA ASP A 85 9.07 -10.94 -16.12
C ASP A 85 10.58 -11.00 -15.83
N ALA A 86 10.95 -11.81 -14.84
CA ALA A 86 12.32 -11.99 -14.41
C ALA A 86 12.64 -13.49 -14.31
N THR A 87 13.88 -13.85 -14.63
CA THR A 87 14.39 -15.20 -14.34
C THR A 87 14.78 -15.25 -12.88
N LEU A 88 14.18 -16.17 -12.13
CA LEU A 88 14.52 -16.38 -10.72
C LEU A 88 15.92 -17.03 -10.62
N PRO A 89 16.88 -16.41 -9.92
CA PRO A 89 18.18 -17.02 -9.67
C PRO A 89 18.05 -18.33 -8.86
N PRO A 90 18.93 -19.33 -9.09
CA PRO A 90 18.86 -20.61 -8.38
C PRO A 90 19.21 -20.50 -6.89
N ASP A 91 19.90 -19.43 -6.51
CA ASP A 91 20.28 -19.06 -5.14
C ASP A 91 19.27 -18.11 -4.47
N ALA A 92 18.09 -17.90 -5.08
CA ALA A 92 17.07 -17.04 -4.50
C ALA A 92 16.42 -17.67 -3.25
N GLU A 93 16.50 -16.95 -2.14
CA GLU A 93 16.00 -17.36 -0.83
C GLU A 93 14.64 -16.74 -0.53
N ASP A 94 13.82 -17.42 0.27
CA ASP A 94 12.51 -16.90 0.69
C ASP A 94 12.67 -15.72 1.65
N VAL A 95 11.89 -14.66 1.42
CA VAL A 95 11.82 -13.53 2.34
C VAL A 95 10.79 -13.85 3.41
N VAL A 96 11.27 -14.19 4.61
CA VAL A 96 10.39 -14.50 5.74
C VAL A 96 10.12 -13.24 6.58
N SER A 97 8.85 -12.96 6.80
CA SER A 97 8.41 -11.90 7.72
C SER A 97 8.12 -12.47 9.11
N ASN A 98 8.54 -11.78 10.18
CA ASN A 98 8.11 -12.14 11.54
C ASN A 98 6.72 -11.53 11.86
N ASN A 99 6.15 -11.88 13.01
CA ASN A 99 4.81 -11.41 13.42
C ASN A 99 4.69 -9.88 13.44
N ARG A 100 5.76 -9.19 13.85
CA ARG A 100 5.79 -7.73 13.90
C ARG A 100 5.73 -7.15 12.49
N MET A 101 6.61 -7.60 11.60
CA MET A 101 6.63 -7.13 10.20
C MET A 101 5.30 -7.42 9.48
N ARG A 102 4.69 -8.59 9.72
CA ARG A 102 3.36 -8.90 9.17
C ARG A 102 2.29 -7.90 9.61
N GLY A 103 2.24 -7.56 10.91
CA GLY A 103 1.28 -6.56 11.41
C GLY A 103 1.46 -5.17 10.80
N GLU A 104 2.70 -4.76 10.53
CA GLU A 104 3.01 -3.50 9.85
C GLU A 104 2.63 -3.55 8.35
N LEU A 105 2.90 -4.68 7.66
CA LEU A 105 2.47 -4.89 6.28
C LEU A 105 0.94 -4.86 6.15
N ASP A 106 0.22 -5.51 7.05
CA ASP A 106 -1.24 -5.50 7.08
C ASP A 106 -1.78 -4.08 7.30
N THR A 107 -1.17 -3.33 8.23
CA THR A 107 -1.55 -1.95 8.51
C THR A 107 -1.29 -1.04 7.31
N ALA A 108 -0.13 -1.19 6.67
CA ALA A 108 0.24 -0.47 5.46
C ALA A 108 -0.74 -0.77 4.32
N LEU A 109 -1.02 -2.04 4.04
CA LEU A 109 -1.93 -2.46 2.97
C LEU A 109 -3.37 -1.98 3.21
N ALA A 110 -3.86 -2.05 4.45
CA ALA A 110 -5.16 -1.51 4.81
C ALA A 110 -5.25 0.00 4.55
N ALA A 111 -4.20 0.75 4.94
CA ALA A 111 -4.13 2.17 4.65
C ALA A 111 -4.11 2.44 3.14
N LEU A 112 -3.27 1.73 2.36
CA LEU A 112 -3.20 1.93 0.91
C LEU A 112 -4.54 1.70 0.22
N ARG A 113 -5.27 0.64 0.57
CA ARG A 113 -6.60 0.36 -0.02
C ARG A 113 -7.64 1.43 0.30
N LEU A 114 -7.60 2.04 1.50
CA LEU A 114 -8.49 3.14 1.86
C LEU A 114 -8.26 4.43 1.06
N PHE A 115 -7.06 4.61 0.50
CA PHE A 115 -6.70 5.78 -0.31
C PHE A 115 -6.47 5.43 -1.79
N SER A 116 -6.90 4.24 -2.23
CA SER A 116 -6.79 3.82 -3.64
C SER A 116 -7.52 4.79 -4.56
N ALA A 117 -7.00 4.98 -5.78
CA ALA A 117 -7.70 5.73 -6.82
C ALA A 117 -9.00 5.02 -7.25
N ASP A 118 -9.08 3.69 -7.12
CA ASP A 118 -10.25 2.89 -7.45
C ASP A 118 -11.30 2.93 -6.34
N ALA A 119 -12.54 3.31 -6.68
CA ALA A 119 -13.63 3.42 -5.71
C ALA A 119 -14.08 2.05 -5.17
N GLY A 120 -13.97 0.98 -5.97
CA GLY A 120 -14.31 -0.37 -5.55
C GLY A 120 -13.35 -0.90 -4.49
N GLU A 121 -12.05 -0.68 -4.67
CA GLU A 121 -11.03 -1.02 -3.67
C GLU A 121 -11.23 -0.27 -2.35
N ARG A 122 -11.53 1.04 -2.43
CA ARG A 122 -11.87 1.82 -1.23
C ARG A 122 -13.12 1.28 -0.54
N ALA A 123 -14.19 0.97 -1.28
CA ALA A 123 -15.41 0.39 -0.71
C ALA A 123 -15.15 -0.96 -0.01
N GLN A 124 -14.36 -1.84 -0.62
CA GLN A 124 -13.95 -3.10 -0.01
C GLN A 124 -13.10 -2.90 1.24
N ALA A 125 -12.19 -1.92 1.23
CA ALA A 125 -11.39 -1.57 2.40
C ALA A 125 -12.29 -1.13 3.56
N VAL A 126 -13.25 -0.25 3.30
CA VAL A 126 -14.22 0.20 4.31
C VAL A 126 -15.09 -0.96 4.82
N GLN A 127 -15.49 -1.87 3.96
CA GLN A 127 -16.23 -3.07 4.35
C GLN A 127 -15.42 -3.98 5.30
N SER A 128 -14.10 -4.02 5.17
CA SER A 128 -13.25 -4.79 6.08
C SER A 128 -13.11 -4.17 7.48
N LEU A 129 -13.51 -2.91 7.65
CA LEU A 129 -13.39 -2.15 8.90
C LEU A 129 -14.68 -2.13 9.74
N GLN A 130 -15.71 -2.90 9.39
CA GLN A 130 -16.99 -2.88 10.12
C GLN A 130 -16.86 -3.18 11.62
N ASN A 131 -15.84 -3.94 12.02
CA ASN A 131 -15.55 -4.29 13.41
C ASN A 131 -14.26 -3.61 13.93
N ALA A 132 -13.85 -2.49 13.32
CA ALA A 132 -12.68 -1.76 13.77
C ALA A 132 -12.90 -1.19 15.19
N ASP A 133 -11.86 -1.26 16.02
CA ASP A 133 -11.87 -0.66 17.36
C ASP A 133 -11.33 0.78 17.35
N GLU A 134 -11.32 1.40 18.52
CA GLU A 134 -10.85 2.77 18.72
C GLU A 134 -9.43 3.02 18.17
N SER A 135 -8.57 1.99 18.17
CA SER A 135 -7.19 2.12 17.68
C SER A 135 -7.11 2.49 16.19
N LYS A 136 -8.17 2.23 15.44
CA LYS A 136 -8.26 2.52 14.00
C LYS A 136 -8.92 3.86 13.68
N LEU A 137 -9.47 4.57 14.67
CA LEU A 137 -10.15 5.86 14.46
C LEU A 137 -9.29 6.89 13.70
N PRO A 138 -7.99 7.08 14.00
CA PRO A 138 -7.19 8.05 13.26
C PRO A 138 -7.12 7.77 11.75
N LEU A 139 -7.07 6.48 11.36
CA LEU A 139 -7.06 6.07 9.95
C LEU A 139 -8.44 6.27 9.31
N ILE A 140 -9.51 5.89 10.01
CA ILE A 140 -10.89 6.04 9.55
C ILE A 140 -11.24 7.51 9.34
N GLU A 141 -10.87 8.39 10.28
CA GLU A 141 -11.14 9.83 10.17
C GLU A 141 -10.39 10.48 9.01
N LYS A 142 -9.13 10.08 8.80
CA LYS A 142 -8.35 10.53 7.64
C LYS A 142 -8.98 10.09 6.32
N ALA A 143 -9.43 8.83 6.23
CA ALA A 143 -10.12 8.32 5.05
C ALA A 143 -11.45 9.05 4.80
N LEU A 144 -12.24 9.29 5.85
CA LEU A 144 -13.51 10.01 5.78
C LEU A 144 -13.34 11.46 5.29
N ALA A 145 -12.26 12.13 5.71
CA ALA A 145 -11.92 13.48 5.27
C ALA A 145 -11.50 13.53 3.79
N ALA A 146 -10.79 12.51 3.31
CA ALA A 146 -10.31 12.44 1.92
C ALA A 146 -11.38 11.96 0.92
N GLU A 147 -12.33 11.13 1.36
CA GLU A 147 -13.31 10.50 0.48
C GLU A 147 -14.29 11.49 -0.17
N GLN A 148 -14.47 11.30 -1.48
CA GLN A 148 -15.34 12.09 -2.35
C GLN A 148 -16.60 11.32 -2.78
N ASP A 149 -16.55 9.99 -2.81
CA ASP A 149 -17.72 9.16 -3.08
C ASP A 149 -18.67 9.18 -1.88
N ALA A 150 -19.91 9.62 -2.12
CA ALA A 150 -20.90 9.80 -1.05
C ALA A 150 -21.29 8.48 -0.37
N GLY A 151 -21.32 7.37 -1.12
CA GLY A 151 -21.67 6.05 -0.59
C GLY A 151 -20.58 5.53 0.34
N ILE A 152 -19.32 5.58 -0.10
CA ILE A 152 -18.17 5.18 0.71
C ILE A 152 -18.02 6.08 1.93
N LYS A 153 -18.24 7.38 1.78
CA LYS A 153 -18.23 8.34 2.90
C LYS A 153 -19.27 8.00 3.96
N SER A 154 -20.48 7.60 3.55
CA SER A 154 -21.51 7.14 4.48
C SER A 154 -21.09 5.86 5.21
N GLN A 155 -20.45 4.91 4.53
CA GLN A 155 -19.96 3.68 5.15
C GLN A 155 -18.83 3.96 6.16
N LEU A 156 -17.89 4.85 5.82
CA LEU A 156 -16.83 5.30 6.73
C LEU A 156 -17.39 5.96 7.99
N ALA A 157 -18.46 6.76 7.86
CA ALA A 157 -19.11 7.37 9.01
C ALA A 157 -19.75 6.33 9.95
N LEU A 158 -20.35 5.27 9.39
CA LEU A 158 -20.88 4.14 10.18
C LEU A 158 -19.78 3.37 10.90
N VAL A 159 -18.69 3.05 10.19
CA VAL A 159 -17.50 2.41 10.77
C VAL A 159 -16.92 3.24 11.92
N ARG A 160 -16.80 4.57 11.72
CA ARG A 160 -16.34 5.50 12.76
C ARG A 160 -17.24 5.46 13.99
N ALA A 161 -18.56 5.47 13.80
CA ALA A 161 -19.51 5.40 14.90
C ALA A 161 -19.38 4.07 15.66
N GLY A 162 -19.29 2.93 14.96
CA GLY A 162 -19.11 1.62 15.59
C GLY A 162 -17.83 1.52 16.42
N ALA A 163 -16.72 2.08 15.91
CA ALA A 163 -15.45 2.12 16.62
C ALA A 163 -15.52 2.97 17.92
N LEU A 164 -16.27 4.08 17.91
CA LEU A 164 -16.52 4.93 19.09
C LEU A 164 -17.46 4.25 20.10
N LEU A 165 -18.48 3.52 19.66
CA LEU A 165 -19.35 2.79 20.60
C LEU A 165 -18.58 1.68 21.32
N SER A 166 -17.64 1.02 20.62
CA SER A 166 -16.83 -0.06 21.20
C SER A 166 -15.85 0.40 22.28
N SER A 167 -15.54 1.70 22.36
CA SER A 167 -14.74 2.26 23.46
C SER A 167 -15.58 2.53 24.70
N ASP A 168 -16.86 2.88 24.54
CA ASP A 168 -17.77 3.20 25.66
C ASP A 168 -18.24 1.94 26.42
N ASP A 169 -18.21 0.77 25.78
CA ASP A 169 -18.56 -0.54 26.37
C ASP A 169 -17.41 -1.20 27.18
N LYS A 170 -16.23 -0.56 27.29
CA LYS A 170 -15.08 -1.04 28.08
C LYS A 170 -14.91 -0.26 29.38
#